data_AF-A0A6P1DZL0-F1
#
_entry.id   AF-A0A6P1DZL0-F1
#
_cell.length_a   1.000
_cell.length_b   1.000
_cell.length_c   1.000
_cell.angle_alpha   90.00
_cell.angle_beta   90.00
_cell.angle_gamma   90.00
#
_symmetry.space_group_name_H-M   'P 1'
#
loop_
_entity.id
_entity.type
_entity.pdbx_description
1 polymer ?
#
loop_
_entity_poly.entity_id
_entity_poly.type
_entity_poly.pdbx_seq_one_letter_code
_entity_poly.pdbx_strand_id
1 'polypeptide(L)'
;MIGFFKQWASNASEYRQLQQELTTVLARHGINFMHLHPEITKFLVGVAREEGAEQAVAKVNETMEMVATQFPGLTQEQATQQLIRTFKTINTMARAER
;
A
#
# COMPACT_ATOMS: atom_id res chain seq x y z
N MET A 1 0.61 27.83 17.05
CA MET A 1 0.83 26.42 17.46
C MET A 1 -0.43 25.54 17.49
N ILE A 2 -1.66 26.09 17.56
CA ILE A 2 -2.91 25.30 17.61
C ILE A 2 -3.24 24.56 16.30
N GLY A 3 -2.74 25.03 15.15
CA GLY A 3 -2.98 24.40 13.84
C GLY A 3 -2.30 23.05 13.64
N PHE A 4 -1.07 22.87 14.15
CA PHE A 4 -0.30 21.64 13.96
C PHE A 4 -0.95 20.44 14.65
N PHE A 5 -1.46 20.61 15.86
CA PHE A 5 -2.12 19.52 16.60
C PHE A 5 -3.46 19.10 15.98
N LYS A 6 -4.24 20.05 15.42
CA LYS A 6 -5.49 19.73 14.70
C LYS A 6 -5.21 18.99 13.39
N GLN A 7 -4.21 19.42 12.63
CA GLN A 7 -3.82 18.77 11.38
C GLN A 7 -3.24 17.37 11.63
N TRP A 8 -2.44 17.21 12.68
CA TRP A 8 -1.95 15.90 13.13
C TRP A 8 -3.07 14.97 13.61
N ALA A 9 -4.03 15.47 14.40
CA ALA A 9 -5.16 14.68 14.87
C ALA A 9 -6.08 14.25 13.71
N SER A 10 -6.30 15.13 12.73
CA SER A 10 -7.05 14.82 11.50
C SER A 10 -6.32 13.74 10.70
N ASN A 11 -5.02 13.90 10.46
CA ASN A 11 -4.20 12.93 9.73
C ASN A 11 -4.14 11.57 10.45
N ALA A 12 -4.09 11.56 11.79
CA ALA A 12 -4.06 10.34 12.59
C ALA A 12 -5.41 9.63 12.63
N SER A 13 -6.52 10.37 12.68
CA SER A 13 -7.88 9.82 12.62
C SER A 13 -8.15 9.20 11.25
N GLU A 14 -7.79 9.94 10.19
CA GLU A 14 -7.91 9.49 8.81
C GLU A 14 -7.05 8.23 8.56
N TYR A 15 -5.80 8.23 9.03
CA TYR A 15 -4.94 7.05 8.92
C TYR A 15 -5.53 5.83 9.63
N ARG A 16 -6.11 6.00 10.83
CA ARG A 16 -6.77 4.90 11.54
C ARG A 16 -7.97 4.36 10.78
N GLN A 17 -8.76 5.24 10.17
CA GLN A 17 -9.90 4.84 9.35
C GLN A 17 -9.42 4.03 8.13
N LEU A 18 -8.46 4.56 7.37
CA LEU A 18 -7.87 3.86 6.22
C LEU A 18 -7.26 2.52 6.63
N GLN A 19 -6.58 2.47 7.77
CA GLN A 19 -6.05 1.23 8.32
C GLN A 19 -7.15 0.20 8.62
N GLN A 20 -8.27 0.61 9.21
CA GLN A 20 -9.40 -0.29 9.48
C GLN A 20 -10.06 -0.80 8.20
N GLU A 21 -10.26 0.09 7.23
CA GLU A 21 -10.83 -0.26 5.92
C GLU A 21 -9.92 -1.25 5.18
N LEU A 22 -8.63 -0.94 5.07
CA LEU A 22 -7.63 -1.82 4.45
C LEU A 22 -7.52 -3.16 5.17
N THR A 23 -7.54 -3.16 6.52
CA THR A 23 -7.54 -4.41 7.31
C THR A 23 -8.76 -5.26 6.99
N THR A 24 -9.94 -4.63 6.88
CA THR A 24 -11.19 -5.33 6.57
C THR A 24 -11.18 -5.93 5.17
N VAL A 25 -10.74 -5.17 4.17
CA VAL A 25 -10.67 -5.65 2.78
C VAL A 25 -9.63 -6.77 2.66
N LEU A 26 -8.42 -6.56 3.18
CA LEU A 26 -7.35 -7.57 3.12
C LEU A 26 -7.67 -8.85 3.89
N ALA A 27 -8.41 -8.75 5.00
CA ALA A 27 -8.86 -9.92 5.75
C ALA A 27 -9.78 -10.83 4.92
N ARG A 28 -10.58 -10.27 3.98
CA ARG A 28 -11.39 -11.06 3.03
C ARG A 28 -10.51 -11.91 2.10
N HIS A 29 -9.27 -11.49 1.87
CA HIS A 29 -8.27 -12.20 1.07
C HIS A 29 -7.31 -13.04 1.94
N GLY A 30 -7.54 -13.15 3.26
CA GLY A 30 -6.69 -13.89 4.19
C GLY A 30 -5.35 -13.19 4.50
N ILE A 31 -5.21 -11.90 4.18
CA ILE A 31 -3.98 -11.12 4.36
C ILE A 31 -4.09 -10.27 5.63
N ASN A 32 -3.08 -10.34 6.49
CA ASN A 32 -2.99 -9.47 7.66
C ASN A 32 -2.23 -8.17 7.31
N PHE A 33 -2.92 -7.04 7.35
CA PHE A 33 -2.35 -5.71 7.11
C PHE A 33 -1.11 -5.41 7.97
N MET A 34 -1.10 -5.87 9.23
CA MET A 34 0.01 -5.63 10.16
C MET A 34 1.28 -6.44 9.84
N HIS A 35 1.17 -7.46 9.00
CA HIS A 35 2.30 -8.28 8.54
C HIS A 35 2.80 -7.88 7.14
N LEU A 36 2.21 -6.84 6.54
CA LEU A 36 2.66 -6.35 5.25
C LEU A 36 4.01 -5.65 5.36
N HIS A 37 4.80 -5.76 4.29
CA HIS A 37 6.03 -5.01 4.17
C HIS A 37 5.74 -3.50 4.16
N PRO A 38 6.53 -2.64 4.85
CA PRO A 38 6.26 -1.21 4.98
C PRO A 38 6.02 -0.47 3.67
N GLU A 39 6.72 -0.86 2.59
CA GLU A 39 6.52 -0.24 1.27
C GLU A 39 5.17 -0.57 0.63
N ILE A 40 4.66 -1.78 0.88
CA ILE A 40 3.31 -2.20 0.44
C ILE A 40 2.27 -1.44 1.26
N THR A 41 2.47 -1.34 2.58
CA THR A 41 1.59 -0.56 3.48
C THR A 41 1.51 0.90 3.06
N LYS A 42 2.65 1.54 2.76
CA LYS A 42 2.70 2.93 2.27
C LYS A 42 1.93 3.11 0.97
N PHE A 43 2.13 2.21 0.01
CA PHE A 43 1.43 2.24 -1.26
C PHE A 43 -0.08 2.10 -1.05
N LEU A 44 -0.51 1.09 -0.27
CA LEU A 44 -1.92 0.85 0.03
C LEU A 44 -2.58 2.05 0.70
N VAL A 45 -1.95 2.66 1.70
CA VAL A 45 -2.50 3.84 2.37
C VAL A 45 -2.55 5.05 1.43
N GLY A 46 -1.53 5.21 0.58
CA GLY A 46 -1.48 6.28 -0.42
C GLY A 46 -2.64 6.18 -1.42
N VAL A 47 -2.81 5.00 -2.02
CA VAL A 47 -3.89 4.76 -2.99
C VAL A 47 -5.25 4.77 -2.31
N ALA A 48 -5.38 4.18 -1.11
CA ALA A 48 -6.66 4.14 -0.40
C ALA A 48 -7.18 5.53 -0.02
N ARG A 49 -6.27 6.47 0.27
CA ARG A 49 -6.61 7.88 0.50
C ARG A 49 -7.19 8.57 -0.73
N GLU A 50 -6.72 8.22 -1.92
CA GLU A 50 -7.08 8.89 -3.17
C GLU A 50 -8.24 8.18 -3.89
N GLU A 51 -8.27 6.85 -3.86
CA GLU A 51 -9.13 6.00 -4.68
C GLU A 51 -9.94 4.98 -3.86
N GLY A 52 -9.71 4.87 -2.55
CA GLY A 52 -10.40 3.94 -1.65
C GLY A 52 -9.71 2.59 -1.47
N ALA A 53 -10.05 1.90 -0.37
CA ALA A 53 -9.38 0.66 0.06
C ALA A 53 -9.52 -0.51 -0.93
N GLU A 54 -10.66 -0.66 -1.60
CA GLU A 54 -10.84 -1.72 -2.60
C GLU A 54 -9.96 -1.50 -3.84
N GLN A 55 -9.86 -0.25 -4.32
CA GLN A 55 -9.00 0.08 -5.44
C GLN A 55 -7.52 -0.11 -5.09
N ALA A 56 -7.12 0.22 -3.86
CA ALA A 56 -5.76 -0.02 -3.39
C ALA A 56 -5.37 -1.50 -3.46
N VAL A 57 -6.27 -2.41 -3.03
CA VAL A 57 -6.05 -3.86 -3.13
C VAL A 57 -6.03 -4.32 -4.59
N ALA A 58 -6.92 -3.79 -5.44
CA ALA A 58 -6.90 -4.10 -6.87
C ALA A 58 -5.56 -3.73 -7.52
N LYS A 59 -5.01 -2.54 -7.26
CA LYS A 59 -3.70 -2.14 -7.80
C LYS A 59 -2.54 -2.99 -7.28
N VAL A 60 -2.60 -3.46 -6.04
CA VAL A 60 -1.60 -4.40 -5.52
C VAL A 60 -1.67 -5.72 -6.29
N ASN A 61 -2.86 -6.25 -6.56
CA ASN A 61 -3.04 -7.46 -7.35
C ASN A 61 -2.54 -7.27 -8.79
N GLU A 62 -2.89 -6.16 -9.45
CA GLU A 62 -2.37 -5.82 -10.78
C GLU A 62 -0.83 -5.75 -10.80
N THR A 63 -0.23 -5.16 -9.77
CA THR A 63 1.24 -5.08 -9.65
C THR A 63 1.86 -6.46 -9.46
N MET A 64 1.22 -7.34 -8.69
CA MET A 64 1.67 -8.72 -8.53
C MET A 64 1.59 -9.50 -9.84
N GLU A 65 0.48 -9.38 -10.58
CA GLU A 65 0.31 -10.00 -11.90
C GLU A 65 1.33 -9.48 -12.92
N MET A 66 1.59 -8.16 -12.90
CA MET A 66 2.62 -7.55 -13.73
C MET A 66 4.01 -8.12 -13.43
N VAL A 67 4.39 -8.25 -12.15
CA VAL A 67 5.68 -8.83 -11.75
C VAL A 67 5.77 -10.30 -12.17
N ALA A 68 4.70 -11.08 -11.97
CA ALA A 68 4.66 -12.47 -12.40
C ALA A 68 4.82 -12.63 -13.92
N THR A 69 4.21 -11.73 -14.69
CA THR A 69 4.26 -11.74 -16.16
C THR A 69 5.60 -11.26 -16.72
N GLN A 70 6.21 -10.24 -16.11
CA GLN A 70 7.49 -9.68 -16.56
C GLN A 70 8.69 -10.54 -16.16
N PHE A 71 8.58 -11.27 -15.04
CA PHE A 71 9.65 -12.11 -14.53
C PHE A 71 9.19 -13.57 -14.33
N PRO A 72 8.81 -14.27 -15.42
CA PRO A 72 8.37 -15.65 -15.36
C PRO A 72 9.58 -16.54 -15.05
N GLY A 73 9.69 -17.00 -13.80
CA GLY A 73 10.81 -17.83 -13.35
C GLY A 73 11.45 -17.38 -12.03
N LEU A 74 10.98 -16.27 -11.45
CA LEU A 74 11.37 -15.93 -10.08
C LEU A 74 10.82 -16.96 -9.10
N THR A 75 11.64 -17.32 -8.12
CA THR A 75 11.15 -18.01 -6.93
C THR A 75 10.19 -17.10 -6.16
N GLN A 76 9.37 -17.66 -5.27
CA GLN A 76 8.45 -16.87 -4.44
C GLN A 76 9.18 -15.76 -3.65
N GLU A 77 10.37 -16.06 -3.14
CA GLU A 77 11.19 -15.09 -2.42
C GLU A 77 11.66 -13.96 -3.35
N GLN A 78 12.16 -14.31 -4.54
CA GLN A 78 12.61 -13.34 -5.53
C GLN A 78 11.46 -12.47 -6.06
N ALA A 79 10.28 -13.07 -6.29
CA ALA A 79 9.08 -12.35 -6.70
C ALA A 79 8.63 -11.36 -5.62
N THR A 80 8.70 -11.75 -4.34
CA THR A 80 8.40 -10.87 -3.21
C THR A 80 9.39 -9.70 -3.13
N GLN A 81 10.69 -9.96 -3.27
CA GLN A 81 11.71 -8.91 -3.30
C GLN A 81 11.52 -7.97 -4.49
N GLN A 82 11.17 -8.50 -5.66
CA GLN A 82 10.90 -7.71 -6.85
C GLN A 82 9.65 -6.83 -6.66
N LEU A 83 8.58 -7.39 -6.08
CA LEU A 83 7.37 -6.66 -5.74
C LEU A 83 7.66 -5.49 -4.78
N ILE A 84 8.44 -5.73 -3.72
CA ILE A 84 8.87 -4.69 -2.78
C ILE A 84 9.66 -3.59 -3.48
N ARG A 85 10.58 -3.95 -4.39
CA ARG A 85 11.35 -2.97 -5.18
C ARG A 85 10.44 -2.14 -6.07
N THR A 86 9.46 -2.74 -6.73
CA THR A 86 8.48 -2.04 -7.55
C THR A 86 7.70 -1.02 -6.71
N PHE A 87 7.15 -1.42 -5.56
CA PHE A 87 6.43 -0.48 -4.69
C PHE A 87 7.32 0.63 -4.13
N LYS A 88 8.58 0.32 -3.79
CA LYS A 88 9.54 1.35 -3.39
C LYS A 88 9.76 2.39 -4.49
N THR A 89 9.90 1.96 -5.75
CA THR A 89 10.03 2.85 -6.89
C THR A 89 8.79 3.72 -7.05
N ILE A 90 7.59 3.13 -7.02
CA ILE A 90 6.32 3.85 -7.12
C ILE A 90 6.19 4.91 -6.01
N ASN A 91 6.40 4.52 -4.76
CA ASN A 91 6.33 5.43 -3.61
C ASN A 91 7.35 6.57 -3.73
N THR A 92 8.53 6.31 -4.31
CA THR A 92 9.57 7.32 -4.53
C THR A 92 9.18 8.30 -5.63
N MET A 93 8.63 7.81 -6.75
CA MET A 93 8.16 8.64 -7.85
C MET A 93 6.98 9.53 -7.42
N ALA A 94 5.98 8.95 -6.75
CA ALA A 94 4.83 9.69 -6.21
C ALA A 94 5.24 10.80 -5.21
N ARG A 95 6.40 10.64 -4.54
CA ARG A 95 6.95 11.67 -3.66
C ARG A 95 7.73 12.75 -4.42
N ALA A 96 8.31 12.43 -5.57
CA ALA A 96 9.03 13.38 -6.41
C ALA A 96 8.06 14.31 -7.20
N GLU A 97 6.82 13.86 -7.41
CA GLU A 97 5.78 14.63 -8.12
C GLU A 97 4.93 15.54 -7.19
N ARG A 98 5.19 15.52 -5.88
CA ARG A 98 4.53 16.38 -4.87
C ARG A 98 5.46 17.48 -4.38
#